data_AF-A0A9D6PID4-F1
#
_entry.id   AF-A0A9D6PID4-F1
#
_cell.length_a   1.000
_cell.length_b   1.000
_cell.length_c   1.000
_cell.angle_alpha   90.00
_cell.angle_beta   90.00
_cell.angle_gamma   90.00
#
_symmetry.space_group_name_H-M   'P 1'
#
loop_
_entity.id
_entity.type
_entity.pdbx_description
1 polymer ?
#
loop_
_entity_poly.entity_id
_entity_poly.type
_entity_poly.pdbx_seq_one_letter_code
_entity_poly.pdbx_strand_id
1 'polypeptide(L)'
;MERLLLKLANNTISISFYLLFFLTPLLLTPFNYELFEYNKMMFTYAATIVIASSWIIKMILEKEIKIRRSPFDLPLLLFLLSQVISTVFSIDRHVSLFGYYSRFNGG
;
A
#
# COMPACT_ATOMS: atom_id res chain seq x y z
N MET A 1 -14.07 -22.91 13.83
CA MET A 1 -13.96 -22.26 12.50
C MET A 1 -13.27 -20.90 12.60
N GLU A 2 -13.74 -19.99 13.45
CA GLU A 2 -13.16 -18.65 13.63
C GLU A 2 -11.66 -18.63 13.97
N ARG A 3 -11.19 -19.52 14.87
CA ARG A 3 -9.76 -19.64 15.20
C ARG A 3 -8.87 -19.97 13.99
N LEU A 4 -9.38 -20.77 13.05
CA LEU A 4 -8.66 -21.12 11.83
C LEU A 4 -8.58 -19.90 10.90
N LEU A 5 -9.68 -19.17 10.74
CA LEU A 5 -9.75 -17.95 9.93
C LEU A 5 -8.81 -16.86 10.46
N LEU A 6 -8.75 -16.69 11.78
CA LEU A 6 -7.80 -15.77 12.43
C LEU A 6 -6.34 -16.17 12.19
N LYS A 7 -6.03 -17.46 12.29
CA LYS A 7 -4.69 -17.98 11.99
C LYS A 7 -4.32 -17.72 10.53
N LEU A 8 -5.24 -17.97 9.60
CA LEU A 8 -5.06 -17.69 8.18
C LEU A 8 -4.82 -16.19 7.93
N ALA A 9 -5.66 -15.31 8.45
CA ALA A 9 -5.50 -13.86 8.29
C ALA A 9 -4.14 -13.37 8.80
N ASN A 10 -3.70 -13.82 9.99
CA ASN A 10 -2.39 -13.47 10.53
C ASN A 10 -1.24 -13.99 9.65
N ASN A 11 -1.29 -15.26 9.22
CA ASN A 11 -0.28 -15.82 8.34
C ASN A 11 -0.22 -15.08 7.00
N THR A 12 -1.36 -14.77 6.41
CA THR A 12 -1.44 -13.99 5.17
C THR A 12 -0.79 -12.63 5.32
N ILE A 13 -1.07 -11.90 6.42
CA ILE A 13 -0.43 -10.61 6.71
C ILE A 13 1.09 -10.76 6.80
N SER A 14 1.58 -11.70 7.63
CA SER A 14 3.03 -11.90 7.82
C SER A 14 3.74 -12.32 6.54
N ILE A 15 3.22 -13.31 5.81
CA ILE A 15 3.79 -13.79 4.55
C ILE A 15 3.77 -12.66 3.52
N SER A 16 2.68 -11.90 3.42
CA SER A 16 2.59 -10.78 2.47
C SER A 16 3.66 -9.72 2.77
N PHE A 17 3.91 -9.38 4.03
CA PHE A 17 4.99 -8.45 4.38
C PHE A 17 6.39 -9.01 4.06
N TYR A 18 6.63 -10.30 4.30
CA TYR A 18 7.91 -10.93 3.92
C TYR A 18 8.12 -10.93 2.41
N LEU A 19 7.08 -11.27 1.64
CA LEU A 19 7.11 -11.21 0.18
C LEU A 19 7.29 -9.78 -0.31
N LEU A 20 6.61 -8.80 0.31
CA LEU A 20 6.77 -7.39 -0.02
C LEU A 20 8.22 -6.95 0.17
N PHE A 21 8.81 -7.21 1.33
CA PHE A 21 10.20 -6.86 1.60
C PHE A 21 11.19 -7.53 0.63
N PHE A 22 11.01 -8.83 0.38
CA PHE A 22 11.98 -9.62 -0.39
C PHE A 22 11.83 -9.45 -1.91
N LEU A 23 10.61 -9.44 -2.43
CA LEU A 23 10.37 -9.42 -3.88
C LEU A 23 10.41 -8.02 -4.47
N THR A 24 10.00 -6.97 -3.75
CA THR A 24 9.98 -5.60 -4.29
C THR A 24 11.30 -5.17 -4.94
N PRO A 25 12.50 -5.37 -4.34
CA PRO A 25 13.74 -5.00 -5.02
C PRO A 25 14.07 -5.84 -6.25
N LEU A 26 13.53 -7.07 -6.34
CA LEU A 26 13.80 -8.03 -7.41
C LEU A 26 12.85 -7.89 -8.62
N LEU A 27 11.78 -7.12 -8.51
CA LEU A 27 10.78 -6.94 -9.57
C LEU A 27 11.25 -5.93 -10.62
N LEU A 28 12.03 -6.43 -11.56
CA LEU A 28 12.52 -5.72 -12.75
C LEU A 28 12.05 -6.47 -13.99
N THR A 29 11.34 -5.81 -14.91
CA THR A 29 10.84 -6.48 -16.12
C THR A 29 11.01 -5.61 -17.36
N PRO A 30 11.53 -6.15 -18.48
CA PRO A 30 11.73 -5.39 -19.72
C PRO A 30 10.48 -5.36 -20.63
N PHE A 31 9.34 -5.87 -20.16
CA PHE A 31 8.14 -6.04 -20.98
C PHE A 31 7.22 -4.81 -21.02
N ASN A 32 7.45 -3.84 -20.14
CA ASN A 32 6.71 -2.57 -20.08
C ASN A 32 7.65 -1.39 -20.35
N TYR A 33 7.06 -0.22 -20.57
CA TYR A 33 7.80 1.01 -20.90
C TYR A 33 8.56 1.59 -19.69
N GLU A 34 8.40 1.03 -18.49
CA GLU A 34 9.09 1.45 -17.28
C GLU A 34 9.67 0.21 -16.57
N LEU A 35 10.99 0.07 -16.68
CA LEU A 35 11.73 -1.14 -16.31
C LEU A 35 11.85 -1.33 -14.79
N PHE A 36 11.94 -0.24 -14.01
CA PHE A 36 12.51 -0.28 -12.66
C PHE A 36 11.51 -0.10 -11.53
N GLU A 37 10.52 0.76 -11.67
CA GLU A 37 9.70 1.27 -10.57
C GLU A 37 8.24 0.85 -10.68
N TYR A 38 7.69 0.82 -11.90
CA TYR A 38 6.30 0.48 -12.17
C TYR A 38 5.94 -0.91 -11.63
N ASN A 39 6.77 -1.92 -11.94
CA ASN A 39 6.57 -3.29 -11.48
C ASN A 39 6.52 -3.37 -9.94
N LYS A 40 7.39 -2.62 -9.27
CA LYS A 40 7.51 -2.56 -7.81
C LYS A 40 6.29 -1.89 -7.18
N MET A 41 5.82 -0.80 -7.78
CA MET A 41 4.63 -0.09 -7.30
C MET A 41 3.37 -0.92 -7.46
N MET A 42 3.14 -1.52 -8.64
CA MET A 42 1.97 -2.36 -8.87
C MET A 42 1.93 -3.54 -7.89
N PHE A 43 3.08 -4.18 -7.64
CA PHE A 43 3.19 -5.22 -6.64
C PHE A 43 2.90 -4.72 -5.22
N THR A 44 3.44 -3.56 -4.85
CA THR A 44 3.19 -2.93 -3.55
C THR A 44 1.70 -2.62 -3.35
N TYR A 45 1.01 -2.11 -4.38
CA TYR A 45 -0.42 -1.84 -4.33
C TYR A 45 -1.23 -3.12 -4.17
N ALA A 46 -0.94 -4.16 -4.96
CA ALA A 46 -1.61 -5.44 -4.86
C ALA A 46 -1.41 -6.08 -3.48
N ALA A 47 -0.18 -6.09 -2.97
CA ALA A 47 0.14 -6.59 -1.64
C ALA A 47 -0.56 -5.78 -0.53
N THR A 48 -0.64 -4.46 -0.68
CA THR A 48 -1.34 -3.57 0.26
C THR A 48 -2.81 -3.92 0.36
N ILE A 49 -3.49 -4.18 -0.76
CA ILE A 49 -4.89 -4.63 -0.77
C ILE A 49 -5.04 -5.93 0.01
N VAL A 50 -4.18 -6.93 -0.26
CA VAL A 50 -4.22 -8.23 0.43
C VAL A 50 -4.01 -8.08 1.94
N ILE A 51 -3.02 -7.28 2.35
CA ILE A 51 -2.70 -7.02 3.76
C ILE A 51 -3.85 -6.29 4.43
N ALA A 52 -4.35 -5.20 3.84
CA ALA A 52 -5.42 -4.39 4.39
C ALA A 52 -6.72 -5.19 4.53
N SER A 53 -7.12 -5.94 3.50
CA SER A 53 -8.29 -6.82 3.55
C SER A 53 -8.14 -7.89 4.64
N SER A 54 -6.98 -8.54 4.73
CA SER A 54 -6.72 -9.55 5.78
C SER A 54 -6.77 -8.95 7.19
N TRP A 55 -6.25 -7.73 7.35
CA TRP A 55 -6.27 -7.00 8.61
C TRP A 55 -7.68 -6.57 9.01
N ILE A 56 -8.49 -6.09 8.06
CA ILE A 56 -9.92 -5.78 8.28
C ILE A 56 -10.69 -7.04 8.69
N ILE A 57 -10.51 -8.15 7.97
CA ILE A 57 -11.14 -9.44 8.30
C ILE A 57 -10.76 -9.85 9.73
N LYS A 58 -9.49 -9.73 10.11
CA LYS A 58 -9.04 -10.00 11.47
C LYS A 58 -9.76 -9.12 12.50
N MET A 59 -9.86 -7.80 12.29
CA MET A 59 -10.55 -6.90 13.21
C MET A 59 -12.04 -7.24 13.35
N ILE A 60 -12.71 -7.60 12.26
CA ILE A 60 -14.12 -8.02 12.28
C ILE A 60 -14.29 -9.31 13.10
N LEU A 61 -13.41 -10.30 12.89
CA LEU A 61 -13.43 -11.57 13.62
C LEU A 61 -13.13 -11.40 15.12
N GLU A 62 -12.21 -10.49 15.46
CA GLU A 62 -11.86 -10.16 16.85
C GLU A 62 -12.90 -9.24 17.52
N LYS A 63 -13.82 -8.64 16.75
CA LYS A 63 -14.82 -7.66 17.19
C LYS A 63 -14.20 -6.46 17.93
N GLU A 64 -12.96 -6.13 17.57
CA GLU A 64 -12.18 -5.09 18.21
C GLU A 64 -11.46 -4.26 17.14
N ILE A 65 -11.61 -2.94 17.21
CA ILE A 65 -10.88 -2.02 16.34
C ILE A 65 -9.50 -1.76 16.96
N LYS A 66 -8.46 -2.36 16.39
CA LYS A 66 -7.08 -2.27 16.89
C LYS A 66 -6.28 -1.23 16.12
N ILE A 67 -6.49 0.04 16.44
CA ILE A 67 -5.67 1.14 15.90
C ILE A 67 -4.57 1.47 16.90
N ARG A 68 -3.33 1.07 16.59
CA ARG A 68 -2.16 1.36 17.42
C ARG A 68 -1.60 2.73 17.05
N ARG A 69 -1.51 3.63 18.03
CA ARG A 69 -0.83 4.92 17.85
C ARG A 69 0.68 4.72 17.74
N SER A 70 1.30 5.43 16.81
CA SER A 70 2.75 5.43 16.62
C SER A 70 3.28 6.87 16.54
N PRO A 71 4.55 7.12 16.89
CA PRO A 71 5.16 8.43 16.68
C PRO A 71 5.22 8.82 15.19
N PHE A 72 5.10 7.85 14.28
CA PHE A 72 5.04 8.08 12.84
C PHE A 72 3.66 8.56 12.36
N ASP A 73 2.62 8.49 13.21
CA ASP A 73 1.27 8.92 12.83
C ASP A 73 1.25 10.40 12.43
N LEU A 74 1.97 11.26 13.19
CA LEU A 74 2.01 12.70 12.91
C LEU A 74 2.79 13.01 11.61
N PRO A 75 4.03 12.52 11.39
CA PRO A 75 4.71 12.69 10.11
C PRO A 75 3.91 12.17 8.91
N LEU A 76 3.28 11.00 9.02
CA LEU A 76 2.48 10.41 7.94
C LEU A 76 1.22 11.24 7.67
N LEU A 77 0.56 11.74 8.71
CA LEU A 77 -0.61 12.60 8.55
C LEU A 77 -0.25 13.93 7.89
N LEU A 78 0.85 14.55 8.31
CA LEU A 78 1.34 15.79 7.69
C LEU A 78 1.73 15.56 6.23
N PHE A 79 2.40 14.45 5.93
CA PHE A 79 2.72 14.07 4.56
C PHE A 79 1.45 13.88 3.72
N LEU A 80 0.46 13.13 4.21
CA LEU A 80 -0.81 12.93 3.52
C LEU A 80 -1.55 14.26 3.29
N LEU A 81 -1.60 15.13 4.29
CA LEU A 81 -2.19 16.46 4.15
C LEU A 81 -1.46 17.29 3.08
N SER A 82 -0.14 17.23 3.02
CA SER A 82 0.63 17.91 1.97
C SER A 82 0.24 17.41 0.57
N GLN A 83 0.04 16.09 0.41
CA GLN A 83 -0.41 15.51 -0.85
C GLN A 83 -1.82 15.98 -1.21
N VAL A 84 -2.75 16.00 -0.25
CA VAL A 84 -4.13 16.48 -0.50
C VAL A 84 -4.13 17.95 -0.90
N ILE A 85 -3.37 18.81 -0.21
CA ILE A 85 -3.24 20.23 -0.55
C ILE A 85 -2.67 20.37 -1.97
N SER A 86 -1.59 19.64 -2.28
CA SER A 86 -1.01 19.62 -3.62
C SER A 86 -2.03 19.17 -4.68
N THR A 87 -2.85 18.16 -4.38
CA THR A 87 -3.85 17.66 -5.32
C THR A 87 -4.94 18.70 -5.61
N VAL A 88 -5.44 19.37 -4.57
CA VAL A 88 -6.51 20.39 -4.66
C VAL A 88 -6.05 21.64 -5.42
N PHE A 89 -4.82 22.10 -5.20
CA PHE A 89 -4.26 23.29 -5.84
C PHE A 89 -3.49 23.00 -7.13
N SER A 90 -3.50 21.75 -7.62
CA SER A 90 -2.81 21.39 -8.86
C SER A 90 -3.41 22.10 -10.07
N ILE A 91 -2.53 22.58 -10.96
CA ILE A 91 -2.88 23.20 -12.24
C ILE A 91 -3.55 22.16 -13.16
N ASP A 92 -2.99 20.96 -13.21
CA ASP A 92 -3.55 19.85 -13.97
C ASP A 92 -4.28 18.89 -13.03
N ARG A 93 -5.61 18.93 -13.06
CA ARG A 93 -6.47 18.06 -12.23
C ARG A 93 -6.43 16.61 -12.68
N HIS A 94 -6.27 16.34 -13.98
CA HIS A 94 -6.25 14.98 -14.49
C HIS A 94 -4.99 14.26 -14.05
N VAL A 95 -3.82 14.87 -14.29
CA VAL A 95 -2.53 14.32 -13.87
C VAL A 95 -2.42 14.23 -12.35
N SER A 96 -2.98 15.19 -11.62
CA SER A 96 -3.00 15.19 -10.16
C SER A 96 -3.78 14.01 -9.54
N LEU A 97 -4.92 13.65 -10.12
CA LEU A 97 -5.78 12.57 -9.62
C LEU A 97 -5.35 11.19 -10.11
N PHE A 98 -4.99 11.08 -11.39
CA PHE A 98 -4.71 9.79 -12.02
C PHE A 98 -3.22 9.47 -12.13
N GLY A 99 -2.35 10.46 -11.89
CA GLY A 99 -0.92 10.34 -12.16
C GLY A 99 -0.61 10.43 -13.66
N TYR A 100 0.68 10.33 -13.99
CA TYR A 100 1.18 10.30 -15.36
C TYR A 100 2.04 9.05 -15.55
N TYR A 101 1.77 8.26 -16.58
CA TYR A 101 2.31 6.91 -16.76
C TYR A 101 3.84 6.83 -16.66
N SER A 102 4.57 7.76 -17.28
CA SER A 102 6.03 7.75 -17.21
C SER A 102 6.63 8.35 -15.93
N ARG A 103 5.79 8.82 -14.99
CA ARG A 103 6.18 9.52 -13.75
C ARG A 103 5.52 8.93 -12.50
N PHE A 104 5.09 7.66 -12.54
CA PHE A 104 4.45 7.01 -11.39
C PHE A 104 5.35 6.93 -10.14
N ASN A 105 6.64 7.20 -10.30
CA ASN A 105 7.74 7.13 -9.36
C ASN A 105 8.07 8.44 -8.62
N GLY A 106 7.23 9.47 -8.74
CA GLY A 106 7.39 10.72 -7.97
C GLY A 106 8.34 11.74 -8.57
N GLY A 107 8.82 11.55 -9.80
CA GLY A 107 9.68 12.53 -10.47
C GLY A 107 10.30 12.04 -11.74
#